data_AF-A0A2P9F8Y3-F1
#
_entry.id   AF-A0A2P9F8Y3-F1
#
_cell.length_a   1.000
_cell.length_b   1.000
_cell.length_c   1.000
_cell.angle_alpha   90.00
_cell.angle_beta   90.00
_cell.angle_gamma   90.00
#
_symmetry.space_group_name_H-M   'P 1'
#
loop_
_entity.id
_entity.type
_entity.pdbx_description
1 polymer ?
#
loop_
_entity_poly.entity_id
_entity_poly.type
_entity_poly.pdbx_seq_one_letter_code
_entity_poly.pdbx_strand_id
1 'polypeptide(L)'
;MRATGHRIRPGRFETGRYARPPPSSPKQEVGVSPGQWLTRQRVERARHLLESTDLSIDQIAHDAGFGTAQSMRQHLQGALGVTPTAYRRTFRSGGATPAAPQRQP
;
A
#
# COMPACT_ATOMS: atom_id res chain seq x y z
N MET A 1 -64.62 18.49 34.77
CA MET A 1 -64.97 18.77 33.36
C MET A 1 -63.77 19.49 32.73
N ARG A 2 -63.18 18.94 31.66
CA ARG A 2 -61.90 19.38 31.07
C ARG A 2 -62.15 20.48 30.03
N ALA A 3 -61.47 21.62 30.13
CA ALA A 3 -61.50 22.69 29.14
C ALA A 3 -60.21 22.71 28.31
N THR A 4 -60.40 22.73 27.00
CA THR A 4 -59.43 22.58 25.91
C THR A 4 -58.61 23.86 25.74
N GLY A 5 -57.30 23.80 26.00
CA GLY A 5 -56.37 24.90 25.73
C GLY A 5 -55.68 24.73 24.38
N HIS A 6 -56.09 25.50 23.38
CA HIS A 6 -55.42 25.61 22.09
C HIS A 6 -54.60 26.91 22.06
N ARG A 7 -53.27 26.83 21.88
CA ARG A 7 -52.50 27.90 21.23
C ARG A 7 -51.15 27.39 20.72
N ILE A 8 -51.07 27.17 19.41
CA ILE A 8 -49.85 27.17 18.61
C ILE A 8 -49.39 28.63 18.46
N ARG A 9 -48.08 28.96 18.62
CA ARG A 9 -47.14 29.74 17.74
C ARG A 9 -45.76 29.86 18.48
N PRO A 10 -44.66 30.35 17.88
CA PRO A 10 -43.80 29.71 16.87
C PRO A 10 -42.27 29.74 17.23
N GLY A 11 -41.47 28.89 16.55
CA GLY A 11 -40.11 29.21 16.10
C GLY A 11 -38.95 29.34 17.10
N ARG A 12 -38.13 28.29 17.20
CA ARG A 12 -36.67 28.44 17.15
C ARG A 12 -36.04 27.16 16.62
N PHE A 13 -35.70 27.19 15.33
CA PHE A 13 -34.77 26.24 14.73
C PHE A 13 -33.37 26.59 15.24
N GLU A 14 -32.85 25.83 16.20
CA GLU A 14 -31.43 25.89 16.53
C GLU A 14 -30.66 25.22 15.40
N THR A 15 -30.02 26.06 14.59
CA THR A 15 -28.96 25.65 13.68
C THR A 15 -27.76 25.15 14.49
N GLY A 16 -27.81 23.92 14.96
CA GLY A 16 -26.65 23.14 15.34
C GLY A 16 -26.08 22.47 14.10
N ARG A 17 -25.40 23.24 13.25
CA ARG A 17 -24.46 22.68 12.27
C ARG A 17 -23.41 21.90 13.05
N TYR A 18 -23.57 20.58 13.13
CA TYR A 18 -22.56 19.59 12.79
C TYR A 18 -23.34 18.30 12.61
N ALA A 19 -23.79 18.07 11.38
CA ALA A 19 -23.82 16.70 10.88
C ALA A 19 -22.49 16.08 11.30
N ARG A 20 -22.50 15.10 12.22
CA ARG A 20 -21.32 14.26 12.39
C ARG A 20 -21.08 13.69 10.99
N PRO A 21 -19.95 13.99 10.32
CA PRO A 21 -19.66 13.31 9.07
C PRO A 21 -19.81 11.80 9.33
N PRO A 22 -20.42 11.03 8.41
CA PRO A 22 -20.39 9.58 8.55
C PRO A 22 -18.92 9.20 8.82
N PRO A 23 -18.63 8.29 9.78
CA PRO A 23 -17.25 7.90 10.04
C PRO A 23 -16.64 7.57 8.68
N SER A 24 -15.63 8.35 8.29
CA SER A 24 -14.84 8.09 7.10
C SER A 24 -14.36 6.66 7.25
N SER A 25 -14.85 5.73 6.44
CA SER A 25 -14.33 4.38 6.43
C SER A 25 -12.87 4.45 5.97
N PRO A 26 -11.92 3.89 6.73
CA PRO A 26 -10.89 3.13 6.08
C PRO A 26 -11.08 1.67 6.47
N LYS A 27 -11.60 0.88 5.53
CA LYS A 27 -11.39 -0.57 5.35
C LYS A 27 -10.55 -1.24 6.45
N GLN A 28 -11.17 -1.53 7.59
CA GLN A 28 -10.60 -2.40 8.64
C GLN A 28 -11.30 -3.77 8.67
N GLU A 29 -11.92 -4.17 7.56
CA GLU A 29 -12.42 -5.53 7.35
C GLU A 29 -11.55 -6.26 6.33
N VAL A 30 -10.24 -6.30 6.59
CA VAL A 30 -9.41 -7.43 6.16
C VAL A 30 -8.43 -7.64 7.30
N GLY A 31 -8.40 -8.83 7.90
CA GLY A 31 -7.55 -9.19 9.04
C GLY A 31 -6.03 -9.17 8.77
N VAL A 32 -5.56 -8.32 7.87
CA VAL A 32 -4.15 -8.03 7.62
C VAL A 32 -3.86 -6.61 8.07
N SER A 33 -3.00 -6.46 9.08
CA SER A 33 -2.59 -5.14 9.57
C SER A 33 -2.16 -4.25 8.39
N PRO A 34 -2.51 -2.96 8.36
CA PRO A 34 -2.21 -2.07 7.23
C PRO A 34 -0.72 -2.03 6.84
N GLY A 35 0.19 -2.24 7.80
CA GLY A 35 1.62 -2.41 7.52
C GLY A 35 1.98 -3.69 6.75
N GLN A 36 1.26 -4.79 7.00
CA GLN A 36 1.41 -6.05 6.25
C GLN A 36 0.86 -5.90 4.83
N TRP A 37 -0.29 -5.23 4.65
CA TRP A 37 -0.82 -4.96 3.31
C TRP A 37 0.16 -4.10 2.49
N LEU A 38 0.73 -3.05 3.08
CA LEU A 38 1.71 -2.21 2.40
C LEU A 38 2.99 -2.99 2.05
N THR A 39 3.46 -3.85 2.95
CA THR A 39 4.61 -4.73 2.70
C THR A 39 4.33 -5.65 1.52
N ARG A 40 3.15 -6.27 1.47
CA ARG A 40 2.72 -7.14 0.35
C ARG A 40 2.65 -6.37 -0.96
N GLN A 41 2.12 -5.14 -0.96
CA GLN A 41 2.09 -4.29 -2.15
C GLN A 41 3.49 -3.93 -2.66
N ARG A 42 4.43 -3.58 -1.76
CA ARG A 42 5.82 -3.29 -2.14
C ARG A 42 6.52 -4.53 -2.71
N VAL A 43 6.27 -5.70 -2.12
CA VAL A 43 6.78 -6.99 -2.59
C VAL A 43 6.28 -7.30 -4.01
N GLU A 44 4.98 -7.13 -4.27
CA GLU A 44 4.41 -7.32 -5.61
C GLU A 44 4.99 -6.35 -6.63
N ARG A 45 5.19 -5.07 -6.25
CA ARG A 45 5.85 -4.10 -7.12
C ARG A 45 7.29 -4.49 -7.43
N ALA A 46 8.07 -4.90 -6.44
CA ALA A 46 9.44 -5.38 -6.64
C ALA A 46 9.49 -6.60 -7.56
N ARG A 47 8.55 -7.53 -7.40
CA ARG A 47 8.40 -8.70 -8.27
C ARG A 47 8.12 -8.28 -9.72
N HIS A 48 7.13 -7.42 -9.93
CA HIS A 48 6.80 -6.92 -11.26
C HIS A 48 7.98 -6.22 -11.94
N LEU A 49 8.77 -5.43 -11.19
CA LEU A 49 9.98 -4.81 -11.70
C LEU A 49 11.08 -5.83 -12.04
N LEU A 50 11.23 -6.89 -11.26
CA LEU A 50 12.18 -7.98 -11.56
C LEU A 50 11.78 -8.76 -12.82
N GLU A 51 10.48 -8.86 -13.10
CA GLU A 51 9.94 -9.54 -14.29
C GLU A 51 9.95 -8.63 -15.53
N SER A 52 9.67 -7.33 -15.35
CA SER A 52 9.52 -6.37 -16.45
C SER A 52 10.79 -5.60 -16.78
N THR A 53 11.74 -5.48 -15.85
CA THR A 53 12.93 -4.65 -16.00
C THR A 53 14.20 -5.41 -15.68
N ASP A 54 15.32 -4.93 -16.22
CA ASP A 54 16.64 -5.48 -15.96
C ASP A 54 17.48 -4.63 -14.99
N LEU A 55 16.79 -3.80 -14.19
CA LEU A 55 17.44 -2.88 -13.27
C LEU A 55 18.23 -3.62 -12.17
N SER A 56 19.19 -2.91 -11.59
CA SER A 56 19.94 -3.41 -10.43
C SER A 56 19.01 -3.60 -9.23
N ILE A 57 19.31 -4.58 -8.38
CA ILE A 57 18.51 -4.89 -7.17
C ILE A 57 18.34 -3.65 -6.27
N ASP A 58 19.33 -2.76 -6.26
CA ASP A 58 19.28 -1.49 -5.54
C ASP A 58 18.25 -0.51 -6.12
N GLN A 59 18.25 -0.32 -7.44
CA GLN A 59 17.27 0.51 -8.13
C GLN A 59 15.84 -0.03 -7.97
N ILE A 60 15.67 -1.35 -8.06
CA ILE A 60 14.36 -2.00 -7.84
C ILE A 60 13.88 -1.75 -6.41
N ALA A 61 14.78 -1.79 -5.41
CA ALA A 61 14.42 -1.50 -4.04
C ALA A 61 13.99 -0.04 -3.83
N HIS A 62 14.62 0.89 -4.54
CA HIS A 62 14.22 2.29 -4.53
C HIS A 62 12.83 2.48 -5.18
N ASP A 63 12.60 1.93 -6.38
CA ASP A 63 11.33 2.08 -7.10
C ASP A 63 10.15 1.33 -6.43
N ALA A 64 10.40 0.15 -5.87
CA ALA A 64 9.42 -0.55 -5.04
C ALA A 64 9.18 0.12 -3.69
N GLY A 65 9.96 1.16 -3.38
CA GLY A 65 9.78 2.02 -2.23
C GLY A 65 10.45 1.53 -0.96
N PHE A 66 11.22 0.43 -0.96
CA PHE A 66 11.92 -0.12 0.23
C PHE A 66 13.09 0.74 0.72
N GLY A 67 13.57 1.67 -0.11
CA GLY A 67 14.68 2.56 0.21
C GLY A 67 16.06 1.92 0.07
N THR A 68 16.24 0.67 0.51
CA THR A 68 17.51 -0.07 0.38
C THR A 68 17.31 -1.49 -0.14
N ALA A 69 18.31 -1.98 -0.87
CA ALA A 69 18.35 -3.37 -1.35
C ALA A 69 18.23 -4.40 -0.21
N GLN A 70 18.76 -4.10 0.98
CA GLN A 70 18.72 -5.01 2.12
C GLN A 70 17.30 -5.19 2.67
N SER A 71 16.57 -4.09 2.89
CA SER A 71 15.17 -4.16 3.34
C SER A 71 14.29 -4.89 2.32
N MET A 72 14.45 -4.61 1.02
CA MET A 72 13.72 -5.34 -0.01
C MET A 72 14.01 -6.84 0.04
N ARG A 73 15.28 -7.25 0.15
CA ARG A 73 15.65 -8.68 0.24
C ARG A 73 14.98 -9.38 1.40
N GLN A 74 14.97 -8.77 2.59
CA GLN A 74 14.35 -9.32 3.79
C GLN A 74 12.85 -9.56 3.58
N HIS A 75 12.13 -8.54 3.07
CA HIS A 75 10.69 -8.64 2.84
C HIS A 75 10.33 -9.58 1.69
N LEU A 76 11.09 -9.53 0.58
CA LEU A 76 10.87 -10.38 -0.58
C LEU A 76 11.16 -11.85 -0.25
N GLN A 77 12.26 -12.13 0.46
CA GLN A 77 12.59 -13.48 0.91
C GLN A 77 11.56 -14.00 1.90
N GLY A 78 11.08 -13.17 2.83
CA GLY A 78 10.00 -13.55 3.75
C GLY A 78 8.67 -13.82 3.04
N ALA A 79 8.41 -13.19 1.89
CA ALA A 79 7.16 -13.35 1.14
C ALA A 79 7.19 -14.43 0.06
N LEU A 80 8.32 -14.61 -0.64
CA LEU A 80 8.49 -15.53 -1.78
C LEU A 80 9.33 -16.76 -1.44
N GLY A 81 10.05 -16.77 -0.30
CA GLY A 81 10.96 -17.84 0.07
C GLY A 81 12.25 -17.91 -0.75
N VAL A 82 12.44 -17.00 -1.70
CA VAL A 82 13.61 -16.95 -2.58
C VAL A 82 14.27 -15.57 -2.55
N THR A 83 15.58 -15.54 -2.76
CA THR A 83 16.30 -14.26 -2.86
C THR A 83 15.99 -13.59 -4.20
N PRO A 84 15.93 -12.25 -4.26
CA PRO A 84 15.71 -11.53 -5.52
C PRO A 84 16.78 -11.84 -6.58
N THR A 85 18.01 -12.13 -6.14
CA THR A 85 19.11 -12.52 -7.03
C THR A 85 18.88 -13.89 -7.63
N ALA A 86 18.39 -14.87 -6.85
CA ALA A 86 18.02 -16.18 -7.36
C ALA A 86 16.82 -16.09 -8.31
N TYR A 87 15.80 -15.30 -7.94
CA TYR A 87 14.64 -15.02 -8.79
C TYR A 87 15.07 -14.39 -10.11
N ARG A 88 15.89 -13.34 -10.11
CA ARG A 88 16.42 -12.74 -11.35
C ARG A 88 17.26 -13.73 -12.15
N ARG A 89 18.05 -14.61 -11.50
CA ARG A 89 18.88 -15.61 -12.18
C ARG A 89 18.03 -16.63 -12.92
N THR A 90 16.94 -17.14 -12.34
CA THR A 90 16.04 -18.08 -13.03
C THR A 90 15.37 -17.42 -14.24
N PHE A 91 14.98 -16.14 -14.16
CA PHE A 91 14.41 -15.41 -15.29
C PHE A 91 15.45 -15.02 -16.35
N ARG A 92 16.66 -14.63 -15.95
CA ARG A 92 17.76 -14.24 -16.86
C ARG A 92 18.43 -15.43 -17.56
N SER A 93 18.32 -16.64 -17.01
CA SER A 93 18.88 -17.84 -17.64
C SER A 93 18.24 -18.15 -19.01
N GLY A 94 17.13 -17.50 -19.37
CA GLY A 94 16.52 -17.56 -20.71
C GLY A 94 16.90 -16.41 -21.66
N GLY A 95 17.71 -15.43 -21.24
CA GLY A 95 18.02 -14.23 -22.03
C GLY A 95 19.36 -13.62 -21.61
N ALA A 96 20.46 -14.24 -22.03
CA ALA A 96 21.78 -13.76 -21.70
C ALA A 96 22.19 -12.57 -22.59
N THR A 97 22.27 -11.38 -21.99
CA THR A 97 23.39 -10.46 -22.27
C THR A 97 23.70 -9.67 -20.98
N PRO A 98 24.94 -9.74 -20.45
CA PRO A 98 25.33 -8.95 -19.29
C PRO A 98 25.51 -7.49 -19.71
N ALA A 99 24.48 -6.67 -19.51
CA ALA A 99 24.60 -5.22 -19.63
C ALA A 99 25.47 -4.67 -18.47
N ALA A 100 26.43 -3.84 -18.87
CA ALA A 100 27.56 -3.28 -18.14
C ALA A 100 27.28 -2.70 -16.73
N PRO A 101 28.32 -2.56 -15.89
CA PRO A 101 28.21 -1.99 -14.54
C PRO A 101 27.76 -0.53 -14.60
N GLN A 102 26.57 -0.27 -14.07
CA GLN A 102 25.97 1.06 -14.07
C GLN A 102 26.55 1.86 -12.90
N ARG A 103 27.29 2.91 -13.25
CA ARG A 103 27.84 3.91 -12.33
C ARG A 103 26.76 4.42 -11.38
N GLN A 104 27.04 4.37 -10.08
CA GLN A 104 26.32 5.12 -9.05
C GLN A 104 27.13 6.40 -8.74
N PRO A 105 26.51 7.59 -8.75
CA PRO A 105 27.14 8.83 -8.31
C PRO A 105 27.33 8.90 -6.79
#